data_AF-A0A354GTR9-F1
#
_entry.id   AF-A0A354GTR9-F1
#
_cell.length_a   1.000
_cell.length_b   1.000
_cell.length_c   1.000
_cell.angle_alpha   90.00
_cell.angle_beta   90.00
_cell.angle_gamma   90.00
#
_symmetry.space_group_name_H-M   'P 1'
#
loop_
_entity.id
_entity.type
_entity.pdbx_description
1 polymer ?
#
loop_
_entity_poly.entity_id
_entity_poly.type
_entity_poly.pdbx_seq_one_letter_code
_entity_poly.pdbx_strand_id
1 'polypeptide(L)'
;MLIPICVDAYAEAPGGGTFVNVDVVADVGNSRIKWGVCAKQGVTASASLPPGEPAAWDARLSDWGLTGSLIWAIGGVHPGNLEGLLEWLRGRGDTVRLLNRYDQLPIKVLADPPERVGLDRLFNAVAANARLRRGAKNRRARAAVIIDAGTAVTVDLISPDGAFEGGAIFPGRRLMAAALHDYTALLPLVLGSEASPPPVGKNTTTAIEAGIHYAVAGGINQLIRRQLGAHFQRAGRLAKPAVFLTGGDAPLLQHSIDYRAVLWPEMTLEGLRLSAEALS
;
A
#
# COMPACT_ATOMS: atom_id res chain seq x y z
N MET A 1 11.80 -17.81 -28.44
CA MET A 1 10.57 -17.84 -29.27
C MET A 1 9.54 -17.01 -28.53
N LEU A 2 9.49 -15.71 -28.88
CA LEU A 2 8.68 -14.69 -28.24
C LEU A 2 7.27 -14.75 -28.83
N ILE A 3 6.26 -14.92 -27.99
CA ILE A 3 4.85 -14.81 -28.40
C ILE A 3 4.44 -13.34 -28.19
N PRO A 4 3.87 -12.66 -29.20
CA PRO A 4 3.52 -11.25 -29.07
C PRO A 4 2.27 -11.11 -28.21
N ILE A 5 2.31 -10.16 -27.28
CA ILE A 5 1.13 -9.68 -26.56
C ILE A 5 0.33 -8.87 -27.58
N CYS A 6 -0.79 -9.41 -28.03
CA CYS A 6 -1.76 -8.69 -28.86
C CYS A 6 -2.27 -7.48 -28.07
N VAL A 7 -1.79 -6.30 -28.46
CA VAL A 7 -2.47 -5.03 -28.25
C VAL A 7 -3.33 -4.87 -29.50
N ASP A 8 -4.66 -5.04 -29.39
CA ASP A 8 -5.56 -4.44 -30.39
C ASP A 8 -7.04 -4.37 -29.96
N ALA A 9 -7.62 -3.24 -30.38
CA ALA A 9 -9.03 -2.95 -30.68
C ALA A 9 -10.03 -2.83 -29.51
N TYR A 10 -10.23 -1.57 -29.09
CA TYR A 10 -11.50 -1.12 -28.51
C TYR A 10 -12.61 -1.27 -29.55
N ALA A 11 -13.60 -2.12 -29.26
CA ALA A 11 -14.90 -2.07 -29.92
C ALA A 11 -15.79 -1.09 -29.14
N GLU A 12 -16.17 0.02 -29.77
CA GLU A 12 -17.17 0.94 -29.24
C GLU A 12 -18.54 0.26 -29.16
N ALA A 13 -19.12 0.20 -27.96
CA ALA A 13 -20.51 -0.20 -27.76
C ALA A 13 -21.45 0.97 -28.12
N PRO A 14 -22.54 0.75 -28.88
CA PRO A 14 -23.46 1.80 -29.27
C PRO A 14 -24.42 2.12 -28.11
N GLY A 15 -24.22 3.27 -27.46
CA GLY A 15 -25.10 3.78 -26.42
C GLY A 15 -24.42 4.85 -25.60
N GLY A 16 -24.65 6.12 -25.95
CA GLY A 16 -24.05 7.28 -25.32
C GLY A 16 -24.20 7.31 -23.80
N GLY A 17 -23.07 7.15 -23.11
CA GLY A 17 -22.89 7.33 -21.68
C GLY A 17 -21.50 6.85 -21.27
N THR A 18 -20.53 7.74 -21.11
CA THR A 18 -19.23 7.43 -20.48
C THR A 18 -19.45 7.10 -19.01
N PHE A 19 -19.73 5.84 -18.69
CA PHE A 19 -19.73 5.34 -17.31
C PHE A 19 -18.31 4.89 -16.96
N VAL A 20 -17.58 5.71 -16.21
CA VAL A 20 -16.15 5.46 -15.97
C VAL A 20 -15.85 5.47 -14.46
N ASN A 21 -16.49 4.56 -13.71
CA ASN A 21 -16.17 4.29 -12.31
C ASN A 21 -15.60 2.86 -12.18
N VAL A 22 -14.59 2.68 -11.33
CA VAL A 22 -14.06 1.36 -10.96
C VAL A 22 -14.96 0.76 -9.88
N ASP A 23 -15.31 -0.52 -10.01
CA ASP A 23 -16.12 -1.25 -9.03
C ASP A 23 -15.24 -1.88 -7.94
N VAL A 24 -14.11 -2.47 -8.35
CA VAL A 24 -13.20 -3.18 -7.45
C VAL A 24 -11.75 -2.81 -7.74
N VAL A 25 -10.98 -2.62 -6.67
CA VAL A 25 -9.53 -2.46 -6.73
C VAL A 25 -8.82 -3.66 -6.14
N ALA A 26 -7.72 -4.09 -6.75
CA ALA A 26 -6.90 -5.19 -6.25
C ALA A 26 -5.40 -4.83 -6.23
N ASP A 27 -4.79 -4.90 -5.06
CA ASP A 27 -3.34 -4.83 -4.86
C ASP A 27 -2.77 -6.25 -4.73
N VAL A 28 -2.00 -6.67 -5.74
CA VAL A 28 -1.45 -8.02 -5.89
C VAL A 28 -0.05 -8.08 -5.28
N GLY A 29 -0.01 -8.46 -4.00
CA GLY A 29 1.22 -8.68 -3.25
C GLY A 29 1.75 -10.12 -3.35
N ASN A 30 2.85 -10.36 -2.64
CA ASN A 30 3.53 -11.67 -2.63
C ASN A 30 2.70 -12.75 -1.90
N SER A 31 2.22 -12.43 -0.69
CA SER A 31 1.56 -13.41 0.20
C SER A 31 0.03 -13.36 0.15
N ARG A 32 -0.55 -12.30 -0.42
CA ARG A 32 -1.99 -12.04 -0.43
C ARG A 32 -2.33 -11.05 -1.54
N ILE A 33 -3.58 -11.11 -1.97
CA ILE A 33 -4.18 -10.10 -2.84
C ILE A 33 -5.17 -9.30 -1.99
N LYS A 34 -4.96 -7.99 -1.89
CA LYS A 34 -5.84 -7.12 -1.10
C LYS A 34 -6.86 -6.48 -2.02
N TRP A 35 -8.14 -6.68 -1.74
CA TRP A 35 -9.24 -6.21 -2.57
C TRP A 35 -10.01 -5.11 -1.86
N GLY A 36 -10.62 -4.20 -2.63
CA GLY A 36 -11.47 -3.15 -2.12
C GLY A 36 -12.68 -2.89 -3.01
N VAL A 37 -13.87 -2.80 -2.41
CA VAL A 37 -15.08 -2.36 -3.10
C VAL A 37 -15.08 -0.84 -3.18
N CYS A 38 -15.29 -0.30 -4.38
CA CYS A 38 -15.24 1.13 -4.63
C CYS A 38 -16.63 1.75 -4.63
N ALA A 39 -16.76 2.91 -4.01
CA ALA A 39 -17.92 3.78 -4.11
C ALA A 39 -17.46 5.24 -4.28
N LYS A 40 -18.42 6.15 -4.52
CA LYS A 40 -18.14 7.58 -4.70
C LYS A 40 -17.35 8.20 -3.53
N GLN A 41 -17.52 7.67 -2.32
CA GLN A 41 -16.87 8.19 -1.11
C GLN A 41 -15.45 7.62 -0.88
N GLY A 42 -15.05 6.57 -1.60
CA GLY A 42 -13.80 5.85 -1.38
C GLY A 42 -13.98 4.33 -1.44
N VAL A 43 -12.95 3.60 -0.99
CA VAL A 43 -13.05 2.16 -0.73
C VAL A 43 -13.93 1.91 0.51
N THR A 44 -15.04 1.19 0.36
CA THR A 44 -16.08 1.00 1.40
C THR A 44 -15.99 -0.33 2.13
N ALA A 45 -15.42 -1.34 1.49
CA ALA A 45 -15.12 -2.64 2.08
C ALA A 45 -13.77 -3.12 1.55
N SER A 46 -13.03 -3.89 2.35
CA SER A 46 -11.80 -4.52 1.90
C SER A 46 -11.62 -5.92 2.46
N ALA A 47 -10.86 -6.75 1.75
CA ALA A 47 -10.50 -8.10 2.16
C ALA A 47 -9.07 -8.42 1.74
N SER A 48 -8.40 -9.31 2.46
CA SER A 48 -7.15 -9.95 2.01
C SER A 48 -7.45 -11.39 1.66
N LEU A 49 -7.21 -11.76 0.41
CA LEU A 49 -7.50 -13.10 -0.11
C LEU A 49 -6.19 -13.82 -0.49
N PRO A 50 -6.14 -15.15 -0.32
CA PRO A 50 -5.02 -15.94 -0.81
C PRO A 50 -4.95 -15.88 -2.35
N PRO A 51 -3.74 -15.86 -2.95
CA PRO A 51 -3.58 -16.00 -4.39
C PRO A 51 -3.89 -17.43 -4.83
N GLY A 52 -4.36 -17.61 -6.07
CA GLY A 52 -4.60 -18.94 -6.64
C GLY A 52 -5.81 -19.70 -6.08
N GLU A 53 -6.73 -19.02 -5.39
CA GLU A 53 -7.94 -19.64 -4.82
C GLU A 53 -9.24 -19.04 -5.40
N PRO A 54 -9.61 -19.36 -6.66
CA PRO A 54 -10.83 -18.84 -7.31
C PRO A 54 -12.12 -19.03 -6.51
N ALA A 55 -12.27 -20.15 -5.80
CA ALA A 55 -13.46 -20.40 -4.98
C ALA A 55 -13.59 -19.39 -3.83
N ALA A 56 -12.47 -18.98 -3.21
CA ALA A 56 -12.46 -17.95 -2.18
C ALA A 56 -12.77 -16.56 -2.76
N TRP A 57 -12.34 -16.33 -3.99
CA TRP A 57 -12.59 -15.09 -4.74
C TRP A 57 -14.07 -14.94 -5.11
N ASP A 58 -14.68 -15.98 -5.67
CA ASP A 58 -16.12 -16.00 -6.00
C ASP A 58 -16.99 -15.84 -4.75
N ALA A 59 -16.64 -16.56 -3.67
CA ALA A 59 -17.32 -16.40 -2.38
C ALA A 59 -17.25 -14.96 -1.87
N ARG A 60 -16.09 -14.30 -1.99
CA ARG A 60 -15.93 -12.91 -1.53
C ARG A 60 -16.76 -11.92 -2.35
N LEU A 61 -16.84 -12.08 -3.66
CA LEU A 61 -17.69 -11.22 -4.49
C LEU A 61 -19.17 -11.41 -4.15
N SER A 62 -19.60 -12.66 -3.93
CA SER A 62 -20.95 -12.98 -3.49
C SER A 62 -21.28 -12.36 -2.12
N ASP A 63 -20.36 -12.43 -1.15
CA ASP A 63 -20.51 -11.80 0.17
C ASP A 63 -20.70 -10.28 0.06
N TRP A 64 -20.05 -9.65 -0.93
CA TRP A 64 -20.20 -8.22 -1.21
C TRP A 64 -21.41 -7.88 -2.10
N GLY A 65 -22.17 -8.88 -2.54
CA GLY A 65 -23.32 -8.68 -3.42
C GLY A 65 -22.93 -8.18 -4.82
N LEU A 66 -21.68 -8.35 -5.22
CA LEU A 66 -21.18 -7.93 -6.53
C LEU A 66 -21.50 -9.02 -7.55
N THR A 67 -22.34 -8.70 -8.53
CA THR A 67 -22.83 -9.63 -9.55
C THR A 67 -22.66 -9.05 -10.95
N GLY A 68 -22.60 -9.92 -11.95
CA GLY A 68 -22.39 -9.53 -13.34
C GLY A 68 -20.93 -9.15 -13.66
N SER A 69 -20.75 -8.46 -14.79
CA SER A 69 -19.46 -7.97 -15.25
C SER A 69 -19.07 -6.71 -14.47
N LEU A 70 -17.88 -6.71 -13.89
CA LEU A 70 -17.33 -5.63 -13.07
C LEU A 70 -16.15 -4.94 -13.78
N ILE A 71 -15.88 -3.70 -13.39
CA ILE A 71 -14.69 -2.95 -13.79
C ILE A 71 -13.67 -2.97 -12.64
N TRP A 72 -12.51 -3.56 -12.93
CA TRP A 72 -11.41 -3.70 -11.98
C TRP A 72 -10.30 -2.71 -12.27
N ALA A 73 -9.67 -2.19 -11.23
CA ALA A 73 -8.33 -1.62 -11.32
C ALA A 73 -7.35 -2.44 -10.49
N ILE A 74 -6.26 -2.88 -11.12
CA ILE A 74 -5.31 -3.82 -10.53
C ILE A 74 -3.92 -3.18 -10.53
N GLY A 75 -3.27 -3.20 -9.38
CA GLY A 75 -1.86 -2.90 -9.21
C GLY A 75 -1.16 -4.06 -8.52
N GLY A 76 0.17 -4.10 -8.55
CA GLY A 76 0.93 -5.10 -7.79
C GLY A 76 2.26 -5.47 -8.42
N VAL A 77 2.99 -6.33 -7.70
CA VAL A 77 4.42 -6.60 -7.96
C VAL A 77 4.74 -8.08 -8.19
N HIS A 78 3.76 -8.99 -8.03
CA HIS A 78 3.99 -10.43 -8.15
C HIS A 78 3.41 -11.00 -9.47
N PRO A 79 4.24 -11.31 -10.49
CA PRO A 79 3.76 -11.70 -11.82
C PRO A 79 2.84 -12.93 -11.83
N GLY A 80 3.19 -13.99 -11.10
CA GLY A 80 2.40 -15.23 -11.09
C GLY A 80 1.03 -15.08 -10.40
N ASN A 81 0.94 -14.23 -9.38
CA ASN A 81 -0.33 -13.97 -8.69
C ASN A 81 -1.23 -13.08 -9.56
N LEU A 82 -0.61 -12.14 -10.29
CA LEU A 82 -1.30 -11.27 -11.23
C LEU A 82 -1.87 -12.08 -12.39
N GLU A 83 -1.09 -12.97 -12.98
CA GLU A 83 -1.53 -13.81 -14.10
C GLU A 83 -2.75 -14.66 -13.73
N GLY A 84 -2.71 -15.36 -12.59
CA GLY A 84 -3.84 -16.17 -12.13
C GLY A 84 -5.11 -15.35 -11.85
N LEU A 85 -4.96 -14.12 -11.32
CA LEU A 85 -6.09 -13.22 -11.14
C LEU A 85 -6.67 -12.75 -12.49
N LEU A 86 -5.81 -12.37 -13.43
CA LEU A 86 -6.24 -11.90 -14.75
C LEU A 86 -6.95 -13.01 -15.55
N GLU A 87 -6.48 -14.25 -15.44
CA GLU A 87 -7.13 -15.40 -16.08
C GLU A 87 -8.54 -15.62 -15.53
N TRP A 88 -8.70 -15.61 -14.21
CA TRP A 88 -10.00 -15.77 -13.57
C TRP A 88 -10.96 -14.62 -13.94
N LEU A 89 -10.49 -13.37 -13.93
CA LEU A 89 -11.30 -12.20 -14.33
C LEU A 89 -11.72 -12.28 -15.80
N ARG A 90 -10.84 -12.75 -16.69
CA ARG A 90 -11.18 -12.97 -18.09
C ARG A 90 -12.28 -14.02 -18.25
N GLY A 91 -12.23 -15.11 -17.47
CA GLY A 91 -13.28 -16.14 -17.45
C GLY A 91 -14.65 -15.62 -17.02
N ARG A 92 -14.69 -14.57 -16.19
CA ARG A 92 -15.92 -13.89 -15.75
C ARG A 92 -16.45 -12.86 -16.74
N GLY A 93 -15.64 -12.45 -17.72
CA GLY A 93 -15.96 -11.34 -18.62
C GLY A 93 -15.78 -9.96 -17.99
N ASP A 94 -15.05 -9.87 -16.87
CA ASP A 94 -14.78 -8.60 -16.19
C ASP A 94 -13.79 -7.73 -17.00
N THR A 95 -13.94 -6.42 -16.89
CA THR A 95 -13.02 -5.45 -17.51
C THR A 95 -11.90 -5.09 -16.55
N VAL A 96 -10.65 -5.06 -17.02
CA VAL A 96 -9.48 -4.80 -16.17
C VAL A 96 -8.69 -3.57 -16.64
N ARG A 97 -8.37 -2.68 -15.70
CA ARG A 97 -7.40 -1.59 -15.84
C ARG A 97 -6.14 -1.94 -15.06
N LEU A 98 -5.05 -2.20 -15.77
CA LEU A 98 -3.77 -2.51 -15.15
C LEU A 98 -2.96 -1.23 -14.90
N LEU A 99 -2.64 -0.96 -13.63
CA LEU A 99 -1.79 0.13 -13.17
C LEU A 99 -0.44 -0.44 -12.74
N ASN A 100 0.48 -0.55 -13.71
CA ASN A 100 1.78 -1.21 -13.56
C ASN A 100 2.98 -0.30 -13.86
N ARG A 101 2.76 1.00 -14.09
CA ARG A 101 3.83 1.97 -14.34
C ARG A 101 3.63 3.24 -13.54
N TYR A 102 4.73 3.83 -13.07
CA TYR A 102 4.70 5.05 -12.26
C TYR A 102 4.06 6.25 -12.97
N ASP A 103 4.18 6.32 -14.31
CA ASP A 103 3.69 7.43 -15.14
C ASP A 103 2.17 7.43 -15.33
N GLN A 104 1.49 6.34 -14.93
CA GLN A 104 0.03 6.26 -14.88
C GLN A 104 -0.57 6.94 -13.62
N LEU A 105 0.27 7.25 -12.62
CA LEU A 105 -0.20 7.69 -11.31
C LEU A 105 -0.23 9.23 -11.26
N PRO A 106 -1.26 9.85 -10.64
CA PRO A 106 -1.42 11.31 -10.57
C PRO A 106 -0.54 11.92 -9.47
N ILE A 107 0.75 11.59 -9.45
CA ILE A 107 1.73 12.11 -8.51
C ILE A 107 3.09 12.33 -9.17
N LYS A 108 3.73 13.45 -8.84
CA LYS A 108 5.12 13.70 -9.26
C LYS A 108 6.07 12.82 -8.45
N VAL A 109 6.95 12.07 -9.12
CA VAL A 109 7.95 11.21 -8.49
C VAL A 109 9.33 11.86 -8.65
N LEU A 110 10.02 12.13 -7.54
CA LEU A 110 11.37 12.70 -7.51
C LEU A 110 12.45 11.66 -7.17
N ALA A 111 12.05 10.47 -6.75
CA ALA A 111 12.98 9.35 -6.57
C ALA A 111 13.60 8.95 -7.91
N ASP A 112 14.90 8.65 -7.89
CA ASP A 112 15.69 8.36 -9.07
C ASP A 112 16.28 6.93 -9.03
N PRO A 113 16.04 6.08 -10.03
CA PRO A 113 15.12 6.29 -11.14
C PRO A 113 13.65 6.00 -10.73
N PRO A 114 12.66 6.77 -11.24
CA PRO A 114 11.27 6.70 -10.77
C PRO A 114 10.60 5.35 -11.04
N GLU A 115 10.98 4.66 -12.12
CA GLU A 115 10.46 3.33 -12.49
C GLU A 115 10.88 2.21 -11.52
N ARG A 116 11.86 2.44 -10.65
CA ARG A 116 12.28 1.48 -9.62
C ARG A 116 11.53 1.63 -8.30
N VAL A 117 10.65 2.61 -8.18
CA VAL A 117 9.82 2.75 -6.98
C VAL A 117 8.69 1.73 -7.04
N GLY A 118 8.50 0.99 -5.94
CA GLY A 118 7.35 0.09 -5.77
C GLY A 118 6.03 0.84 -5.95
N LEU A 119 5.13 0.28 -6.76
CA LEU A 119 3.84 0.92 -7.06
C LEU A 119 2.94 1.03 -5.82
N ASP A 120 3.02 0.09 -4.90
CA ASP A 120 2.37 0.13 -3.58
C ASP A 120 2.72 1.42 -2.81
N ARG A 121 4.01 1.79 -2.78
CA ARG A 121 4.49 3.05 -2.18
C ARG A 121 3.92 4.27 -2.91
N LEU A 122 3.83 4.21 -4.23
CA LEU A 122 3.26 5.31 -5.02
C LEU A 122 1.74 5.42 -4.87
N PHE A 123 0.98 4.32 -4.80
CA PHE A 123 -0.45 4.34 -4.49
C PHE A 123 -0.70 4.93 -3.11
N ASN A 124 0.05 4.49 -2.10
CA ASN A 124 0.03 5.09 -0.77
C ASN A 124 0.28 6.61 -0.86
N ALA A 125 1.24 7.04 -1.69
CA ALA A 125 1.55 8.45 -1.88
C ALA A 125 0.41 9.24 -2.55
N VAL A 126 -0.23 8.67 -3.58
CA VAL A 126 -1.43 9.24 -4.22
C VAL A 126 -2.54 9.44 -3.20
N ALA A 127 -2.83 8.43 -2.36
CA ALA A 127 -3.87 8.50 -1.34
C ALA A 127 -3.60 9.61 -0.31
N ALA A 128 -2.38 9.66 0.22
CA ALA A 128 -1.96 10.69 1.16
C ALA A 128 -2.05 12.10 0.55
N ASN A 129 -1.50 12.27 -0.67
CA ASN A 129 -1.52 13.57 -1.34
C ASN A 129 -2.96 14.02 -1.60
N ALA A 130 -3.80 13.17 -2.17
CA ALA A 130 -5.21 13.48 -2.41
C ALA A 130 -5.92 13.89 -1.11
N ARG A 131 -5.75 13.15 0.00
CA ARG A 131 -6.36 13.48 1.30
C ARG A 131 -5.90 14.83 1.84
N LEU A 132 -4.62 15.19 1.67
CA LEU A 132 -4.08 16.46 2.15
C LEU A 132 -4.50 17.65 1.29
N ARG A 133 -4.68 17.44 -0.02
CA ARG A 133 -5.00 18.50 -0.98
C ARG A 133 -6.52 18.64 -1.24
N ARG A 134 -7.35 17.67 -0.86
CA ARG A 134 -8.82 17.81 -0.87
C ARG A 134 -9.26 19.08 -0.12
N GLY A 135 -10.00 19.96 -0.81
CA GLY A 135 -10.51 21.23 -0.27
C GLY A 135 -9.47 22.34 -0.07
N ALA A 136 -8.25 22.20 -0.61
CA ALA A 136 -7.11 23.07 -0.32
C ALA A 136 -7.00 24.34 -1.17
N LYS A 137 -8.10 25.01 -1.55
CA LYS A 137 -8.01 26.30 -2.28
C LYS A 137 -7.19 27.37 -1.52
N ASN A 138 -7.00 27.23 -0.20
CA ASN A 138 -6.27 28.17 0.66
C ASN A 138 -5.43 27.51 1.79
N ARG A 139 -5.02 26.23 1.68
CA ARG A 139 -4.21 25.59 2.74
C ARG A 139 -2.72 25.71 2.46
N ARG A 140 -1.95 25.99 3.51
CA ARG A 140 -0.47 25.99 3.46
C ARG A 140 0.03 24.63 2.99
N ALA A 141 1.09 24.66 2.18
CA ALA A 141 1.84 23.49 1.76
C ALA A 141 2.17 22.60 2.98
N ARG A 142 1.89 21.30 2.85
CA ARG A 142 1.95 20.34 3.96
C ARG A 142 2.58 19.04 3.52
N ALA A 143 3.74 18.72 4.10
CA ALA A 143 4.43 17.45 3.91
C ALA A 143 3.68 16.30 4.59
N ALA A 144 3.94 15.09 4.14
CA ALA A 144 3.43 13.86 4.74
C ALA A 144 4.55 12.84 4.91
N VAL A 145 4.51 12.08 6.00
CA VAL A 145 5.25 10.83 6.11
C VAL A 145 4.25 9.68 6.07
N ILE A 146 4.56 8.65 5.30
CA ILE A 146 3.75 7.46 5.14
C ILE A 146 4.56 6.30 5.68
N ILE A 147 3.95 5.52 6.56
CA ILE A 147 4.52 4.28 7.08
C ILE A 147 3.65 3.14 6.59
N ASP A 148 4.22 2.23 5.81
CA ASP A 148 3.59 0.95 5.50
C ASP A 148 4.31 -0.15 6.28
N ALA A 149 3.66 -0.71 7.29
CA ALA A 149 4.19 -1.75 8.15
C ALA A 149 3.65 -3.12 7.72
N GLY A 150 4.25 -3.70 6.68
CA GLY A 150 3.92 -5.02 6.15
C GLY A 150 5.09 -5.99 6.25
N THR A 151 5.26 -6.82 5.22
CA THR A 151 6.39 -7.76 5.10
C THR A 151 7.73 -7.03 5.19
N ALA A 152 7.87 -5.94 4.44
CA ALA A 152 8.84 -4.89 4.68
C ALA A 152 8.13 -3.69 5.33
N VAL A 153 8.90 -2.85 6.00
CA VAL A 153 8.46 -1.54 6.47
C VAL A 153 9.01 -0.48 5.53
N THR A 154 8.13 0.39 5.02
CA THR A 154 8.56 1.59 4.29
C THR A 154 8.25 2.84 5.10
N VAL A 155 9.10 3.85 5.00
CA VAL A 155 8.86 5.19 5.55
C VAL A 155 9.13 6.21 4.45
N ASP A 156 8.06 6.69 3.83
CA ASP A 156 8.08 7.50 2.62
C ASP A 156 7.70 8.96 2.90
N LEU A 157 8.34 9.88 2.18
CA LEU A 157 8.15 11.31 2.33
C LEU A 157 7.41 11.89 1.12
N ILE A 158 6.36 12.65 1.39
CA ILE A 158 5.73 13.55 0.44
C ILE A 158 6.10 14.98 0.80
N SER A 159 6.56 15.71 -0.20
CA SER A 159 6.91 17.12 -0.09
C SER A 159 5.67 18.01 0.13
N PRO A 160 5.84 19.26 0.61
CA PRO A 160 4.75 20.21 0.77
C PRO A 160 4.01 20.55 -0.53
N ASP A 161 4.66 20.47 -1.69
CA ASP A 161 4.05 20.63 -3.02
C ASP A 161 3.36 19.35 -3.53
N GLY A 162 3.53 18.21 -2.84
CA GLY A 162 2.80 16.97 -3.12
C GLY A 162 3.55 15.98 -4.00
N ALA A 163 4.86 16.14 -4.16
CA ALA A 163 5.71 15.19 -4.85
C ALA A 163 6.16 14.06 -3.90
N PHE A 164 6.30 12.86 -4.44
CA PHE A 164 6.94 11.74 -3.75
C PHE A 164 8.45 11.91 -3.81
N GLU A 165 9.09 12.15 -2.66
CA GLU A 165 10.53 12.39 -2.53
C GLU A 165 11.34 11.09 -2.47
N GLY A 166 10.68 9.97 -2.17
CA GLY A 166 11.34 8.72 -1.80
C GLY A 166 11.19 8.41 -0.31
N GLY A 167 12.03 7.52 0.19
CA GLY A 167 11.93 7.04 1.56
C GLY A 167 12.92 5.93 1.88
N ALA A 168 12.70 5.26 2.99
CA ALA A 168 13.50 4.14 3.45
C ALA A 168 12.69 2.83 3.43
N ILE A 169 13.38 1.72 3.21
CA ILE A 169 12.83 0.36 3.28
C ILE A 169 13.70 -0.46 4.23
N PHE A 170 13.09 -1.20 5.12
CA PHE A 170 13.78 -2.13 6.02
C PHE A 170 12.87 -3.32 6.36
N PRO A 171 13.40 -4.45 6.87
CA PRO A 171 12.56 -5.64 7.10
C PRO A 171 11.46 -5.38 8.14
N GLY A 172 10.27 -5.94 7.92
CA GLY A 172 9.19 -5.95 8.90
C GLY A 172 9.37 -7.03 9.97
N ARG A 173 8.44 -7.10 10.91
CA ARG A 173 8.55 -7.95 12.11
C ARG A 173 8.76 -9.43 11.76
N ARG A 174 7.95 -9.95 10.84
CA ARG A 174 8.01 -11.35 10.40
C ARG A 174 9.32 -11.68 9.67
N LEU A 175 9.81 -10.77 8.82
CA LEU A 175 11.10 -10.96 8.15
C LEU A 175 12.27 -10.93 9.15
N MET A 176 12.25 -10.02 10.12
CA MET A 176 13.28 -10.01 11.18
C MET A 176 13.25 -11.30 12.01
N ALA A 177 12.06 -11.81 12.35
CA ALA A 177 11.92 -13.07 13.09
C ALA A 177 12.43 -14.27 12.28
N ALA A 178 12.05 -14.36 11.00
CA ALA A 178 12.55 -15.39 10.10
C ALA A 178 14.08 -15.30 9.96
N ALA A 179 14.64 -14.10 9.80
CA ALA A 179 16.09 -13.93 9.70
C ALA A 179 16.83 -14.39 10.97
N LEU A 180 16.31 -14.10 12.16
CA LEU A 180 16.90 -14.59 13.41
C LEU A 180 16.83 -16.13 13.50
N HIS A 181 15.74 -16.73 13.05
CA HIS A 181 15.59 -18.18 13.05
C HIS A 181 16.50 -18.87 12.03
N ASP A 182 16.47 -18.42 10.78
CA ASP A 182 17.11 -19.09 9.64
C ASP A 182 18.63 -18.89 9.63
N TYR A 183 19.12 -17.76 10.17
CA TYR A 183 20.54 -17.40 10.14
C TYR A 183 21.23 -17.51 11.51
N THR A 184 20.64 -18.21 12.48
CA THR A 184 21.30 -18.54 13.75
C THR A 184 21.05 -19.99 14.16
N ALA A 185 21.95 -20.57 14.96
CA ALA A 185 21.90 -22.01 15.27
C ALA A 185 20.80 -22.41 16.28
N LEU A 186 20.37 -21.49 17.16
CA LEU A 186 19.57 -21.83 18.35
C LEU A 186 18.35 -20.95 18.57
N LEU A 187 18.14 -19.89 17.77
CA LEU A 187 16.98 -19.02 17.99
C LEU A 187 15.72 -19.65 17.39
N PRO A 188 14.62 -19.74 18.17
CA PRO A 188 13.36 -20.26 17.66
C PRO A 188 12.72 -19.25 16.70
N LEU A 189 11.86 -19.74 15.81
CA LEU A 189 10.97 -18.88 15.05
C LEU A 189 9.91 -18.28 15.98
N VAL A 190 9.94 -16.95 16.13
CA VAL A 190 9.00 -16.22 16.97
C VAL A 190 8.12 -15.32 16.11
N LEU A 191 6.89 -15.74 15.84
CA LEU A 191 5.95 -15.00 15.00
C LEU A 191 5.36 -13.75 15.70
N GLY A 192 5.65 -13.59 17.00
CA GLY A 192 5.31 -12.43 17.82
C GLY A 192 3.85 -12.41 18.30
N SER A 193 3.58 -11.51 19.23
CA SER A 193 2.25 -11.21 19.76
C SER A 193 1.59 -10.02 19.03
N GLU A 194 0.26 -9.92 19.17
CA GLU A 194 -0.56 -8.76 18.79
C GLU A 194 -0.49 -7.62 19.83
N ALA A 195 0.22 -7.84 20.95
CA ALA A 195 0.47 -6.84 21.98
C ALA A 195 1.93 -6.39 22.00
N SER A 196 2.16 -5.15 22.45
CA SER A 196 3.52 -4.64 22.67
C SER A 196 4.21 -5.43 23.79
N PRO A 197 5.40 -6.01 23.55
CA PRO A 197 6.13 -6.75 24.57
C PRO A 197 6.77 -5.79 25.58
N PRO A 198 7.11 -6.26 26.80
CA PRO A 198 8.00 -5.52 27.69
C PRO A 198 9.35 -5.22 27.04
N PRO A 199 10.03 -4.10 27.37
CA PRO A 199 11.29 -3.71 26.75
C PRO A 199 12.48 -4.61 27.11
N VAL A 200 12.36 -5.42 28.16
CA VAL A 200 13.41 -6.33 28.61
C VAL A 200 12.83 -7.74 28.69
N GLY A 201 13.18 -8.56 27.70
CA GLY A 201 12.85 -9.99 27.68
C GLY A 201 13.48 -10.76 28.83
N LYS A 202 12.80 -11.81 29.30
CA LYS A 202 13.24 -12.69 30.41
C LYS A 202 13.62 -14.10 29.96
N ASN A 203 13.45 -14.39 28.67
CA ASN A 203 13.88 -15.60 28.00
C ASN A 203 14.11 -15.29 26.51
N THR A 204 14.62 -16.26 25.74
CA THR A 204 14.95 -16.09 24.32
C THR A 204 13.76 -15.56 23.50
N THR A 205 12.57 -16.15 23.67
CA THR A 205 11.36 -15.74 22.95
C THR A 205 11.02 -14.28 23.21
N THR A 206 10.87 -13.89 24.48
CA THR A 206 10.52 -12.51 24.87
C THR A 206 11.63 -11.51 24.56
N ALA A 207 12.90 -11.93 24.53
CA ALA A 207 14.02 -11.09 24.10
C ALA A 207 13.98 -10.82 22.59
N ILE A 208 13.65 -11.82 21.78
CA ILE A 208 13.44 -11.67 20.33
C ILE A 208 12.24 -10.74 20.07
N GLU A 209 11.11 -10.95 20.74
CA GLU A 209 9.91 -10.12 20.59
C GLU A 209 10.19 -8.65 20.91
N ALA A 210 10.83 -8.40 22.06
CA ALA A 210 11.23 -7.05 22.45
C ALA A 210 12.20 -6.45 21.43
N GLY A 211 13.27 -7.16 21.08
CA GLY A 211 14.25 -6.70 20.11
C GLY A 211 13.64 -6.28 18.79
N ILE A 212 12.78 -7.12 18.20
CA ILE A 212 12.10 -6.83 16.94
C ILE A 212 11.14 -5.64 17.07
N HIS A 213 10.27 -5.64 18.10
CA HIS A 213 9.26 -4.59 18.28
C HIS A 213 9.91 -3.21 18.40
N TYR A 214 10.90 -3.08 19.29
CA TYR A 214 11.56 -1.81 19.55
C TYR A 214 12.53 -1.42 18.43
N ALA A 215 13.11 -2.37 17.69
CA ALA A 215 13.89 -2.07 16.49
C ALA A 215 13.00 -1.47 15.39
N VAL A 216 11.84 -2.06 15.12
CA VAL A 216 10.90 -1.55 14.09
C VAL A 216 10.35 -0.19 14.50
N ALA A 217 9.80 -0.06 15.71
CA ALA A 217 9.25 1.20 16.19
C ALA A 217 10.32 2.31 16.27
N GLY A 218 11.52 1.98 16.78
CA GLY A 218 12.65 2.89 16.85
C GLY A 218 13.13 3.32 15.46
N GLY A 219 13.20 2.40 14.51
CA GLY A 219 13.52 2.68 13.11
C GLY A 219 12.53 3.65 12.48
N ILE A 220 11.23 3.40 12.63
CA ILE A 220 10.16 4.30 12.16
C ILE A 220 10.32 5.70 12.77
N ASN A 221 10.41 5.80 14.10
CA ASN A 221 10.50 7.09 14.79
C ASN A 221 11.76 7.86 14.39
N GLN A 222 12.89 7.18 14.27
CA GLN A 222 14.14 7.81 13.83
C GLN A 222 14.05 8.30 12.39
N LEU A 223 13.45 7.51 11.49
CA LEU A 223 13.27 7.91 10.09
C LEU A 223 12.34 9.13 9.98
N ILE A 224 11.21 9.16 10.69
CA ILE A 224 10.33 10.34 10.73
C ILE A 224 11.12 11.56 11.22
N ARG A 225 11.84 11.45 12.33
CA ARG A 225 12.65 12.55 12.89
C ARG A 225 13.67 13.08 11.88
N ARG A 226 14.37 12.20 11.16
CA ARG A 226 15.39 12.56 10.16
C ARG A 226 14.78 13.17 8.91
N GLN A 227 13.75 12.56 8.33
CA GLN A 227 13.06 13.05 7.13
C GLN A 227 12.44 14.42 7.37
N LEU A 228 11.70 14.58 8.46
CA LEU A 228 11.10 15.86 8.81
C LEU A 228 12.15 16.91 9.18
N GLY A 229 13.19 16.53 9.93
CA GLY A 229 14.29 17.44 10.31
C GLY A 229 15.00 18.03 9.10
N ALA A 230 15.39 17.19 8.13
CA ALA A 230 16.01 17.64 6.88
C ALA A 230 15.08 18.54 6.06
N HIS A 231 13.78 18.24 6.06
CA HIS A 231 12.80 19.01 5.29
C HIS A 231 12.48 20.37 5.93
N PHE A 232 12.33 20.45 7.25
CA PHE A 232 12.07 21.71 7.97
C PHE A 232 13.27 22.67 7.91
N GLN A 233 14.50 22.17 7.76
CA GLN A 233 15.67 23.01 7.51
C GLN A 233 15.62 23.71 6.14
N ARG A 234 15.02 23.07 5.13
CA ARG A 234 14.95 23.59 3.76
C ARG A 234 13.73 24.48 3.50
N ALA A 235 12.65 24.29 4.26
CA ALA A 235 11.37 24.94 4.01
C ALA A 235 10.83 25.54 5.31
N GLY A 236 10.88 26.87 5.44
CA GLY A 236 10.62 27.66 6.66
C GLY A 236 9.32 27.35 7.44
N ARG A 237 8.37 28.30 7.53
CA ARG A 237 7.12 28.14 8.32
C ARG A 237 6.11 27.19 7.64
N LEU A 238 6.43 25.92 7.54
CA LEU A 238 5.51 24.88 7.06
C LEU A 238 4.43 24.54 8.09
N ALA A 239 3.29 24.05 7.60
CA ALA A 239 2.28 23.44 8.45
C ALA A 239 2.83 22.13 9.07
N LYS A 240 2.31 21.75 10.24
CA LYS A 240 2.68 20.48 10.89
C LYS A 240 2.47 19.30 9.91
N PRO A 241 3.46 18.44 9.67
CA PRO A 241 3.35 17.33 8.72
C PRO A 241 2.23 16.38 9.11
N ALA A 242 1.67 15.69 8.14
CA ALA A 242 0.81 14.54 8.38
C ALA A 242 1.66 13.28 8.53
N VAL A 243 1.24 12.36 9.37
CA VAL A 243 1.82 11.02 9.46
C VAL A 243 0.68 10.04 9.21
N PHE A 244 0.85 9.16 8.23
CA PHE A 244 -0.08 8.10 7.89
C PHE A 244 0.58 6.76 8.19
N LEU A 245 -0.23 5.80 8.66
CA LEU A 245 0.22 4.45 9.01
C LEU A 245 -0.74 3.44 8.39
N THR A 246 -0.20 2.49 7.63
CA THR A 246 -0.92 1.38 7.02
C THR A 246 -0.09 0.10 7.12
N GLY A 247 -0.60 -1.00 6.57
CA GLY A 247 0.05 -2.32 6.63
C GLY A 247 -0.51 -3.22 7.73
N GLY A 248 -0.10 -4.48 7.73
CA GLY A 248 -0.63 -5.50 8.65
C GLY A 248 -0.18 -5.34 10.10
N ASP A 249 1.04 -4.87 10.32
CA ASP A 249 1.61 -4.64 11.66
C ASP A 249 1.25 -3.24 12.21
N ALA A 250 0.51 -2.42 11.46
CA ALA A 250 0.15 -1.06 11.84
C ALA A 250 -0.64 -0.94 13.14
N PRO A 251 -1.69 -1.74 13.41
CA PRO A 251 -2.46 -1.62 14.66
C PRO A 251 -1.60 -1.84 15.91
N LEU A 252 -0.62 -2.74 15.84
CA LEU A 252 0.33 -2.99 16.92
C LEU A 252 1.32 -1.82 17.09
N LEU A 253 1.85 -1.29 15.98
CA LEU A 253 2.87 -0.25 16.01
C LEU A 253 2.33 1.15 16.31
N GLN A 254 1.03 1.41 16.14
CA GLN A 254 0.44 2.75 16.29
C GLN A 254 0.75 3.40 17.65
N HIS A 255 0.81 2.60 18.72
CA HIS A 255 1.07 3.07 20.08
C HIS A 255 2.56 3.28 20.38
N SER A 256 3.44 2.81 19.51
CA SER A 256 4.90 2.94 19.62
C SER A 256 5.46 4.05 18.73
N ILE A 257 4.61 4.74 17.96
CA ILE A 257 5.01 5.85 17.10
C ILE A 257 4.87 7.17 17.89
N ASP A 258 5.95 7.94 17.98
CA ASP A 258 6.03 9.19 18.76
C ASP A 258 5.16 10.33 18.18
N TYR A 259 4.63 10.12 16.97
CA TYR A 259 3.85 11.07 16.21
C TYR A 259 2.38 10.65 16.17
N ARG A 260 1.48 11.63 16.14
CA ARG A 260 0.05 11.36 15.90
C ARG A 260 -0.15 10.87 14.47
N ALA A 261 -0.06 9.55 14.29
CA ALA A 261 -0.29 8.86 13.03
C ALA A 261 -1.78 8.61 12.81
N VAL A 262 -2.23 8.77 11.58
CA VAL A 262 -3.57 8.35 11.15
C VAL A 262 -3.46 6.92 10.63
N LEU A 263 -4.01 5.97 11.39
CA LEU A 263 -4.16 4.59 10.94
C LEU A 263 -5.14 4.56 9.76
N TRP A 264 -4.71 3.99 8.64
CA TRP A 264 -5.49 3.90 7.41
C TRP A 264 -5.24 2.56 6.70
N PRO A 265 -5.95 1.49 7.10
CA PRO A 265 -5.73 0.16 6.55
C PRO A 265 -5.93 0.10 5.03
N GLU A 266 -6.90 0.84 4.47
CA GLU A 266 -7.27 0.82 3.04
C GLU A 266 -6.43 1.78 2.16
N MET A 267 -5.37 2.37 2.71
CA MET A 267 -4.62 3.44 2.06
C MET A 267 -4.12 3.10 0.65
N THR A 268 -3.51 1.92 0.46
CA THR A 268 -3.01 1.46 -0.84
C THR A 268 -4.15 1.32 -1.86
N LEU A 269 -5.28 0.75 -1.43
CA LEU A 269 -6.46 0.53 -2.27
C LEU A 269 -7.10 1.86 -2.69
N GLU A 270 -7.18 2.83 -1.78
CA GLU A 270 -7.66 4.17 -2.11
C GLU A 270 -6.74 4.86 -3.12
N GLY A 271 -5.43 4.69 -2.98
CA GLY A 271 -4.44 5.20 -3.93
C GLY A 271 -4.60 4.60 -5.33
N LEU A 272 -4.82 3.29 -5.39
CA LEU A 272 -5.08 2.56 -6.62
C LEU A 272 -6.38 3.02 -7.28
N ARG A 273 -7.46 3.16 -6.50
CA ARG A 273 -8.76 3.69 -6.97
C ARG A 273 -8.62 5.08 -7.58
N LEU A 274 -7.98 6.00 -6.85
CA LEU A 274 -7.76 7.38 -7.30
C LEU A 274 -6.88 7.46 -8.55
N SER A 275 -5.90 6.57 -8.67
CA SER A 275 -5.05 6.51 -9.86
C SER A 275 -5.85 6.04 -11.09
N ALA A 276 -6.74 5.05 -10.91
CA ALA A 276 -7.58 4.55 -12.00
C ALA A 276 -8.64 5.58 -12.45
N GLU A 277 -9.17 6.38 -11.52
CA GLU A 277 -10.09 7.48 -11.82
C GLU A 277 -9.40 8.64 -12.56
N ALA A 278 -8.13 8.90 -12.29
CA ALA A 278 -7.38 9.98 -12.95
C ALA A 278 -7.02 9.69 -14.42
N LEU A 279 -7.10 8.42 -14.85
CA LEU A 279 -6.90 8.02 -16.26
C LEU A 279 -8.18 8.10 -17.11
N SER A 280 -9.30 8.49 -16.51
CA SER A 280 -10.63 8.53 -17.12
C SER A 280 -10.97 9.93 -17.63
#